data_AF-A0A2M6WXG8-F1
#
_entry.id   AF-A0A2M6WXG8-F1
#
_cell.length_a   1.000
_cell.length_b   1.000
_cell.length_c   1.000
_cell.angle_alpha   90.00
_cell.angle_beta   90.00
_cell.angle_gamma   90.00
#
_symmetry.space_group_name_H-M   'P 1'
#
loop_
_entity.id
_entity.type
_entity.pdbx_description
1 polymer ?
#
loop_
_entity_poly.entity_id
_entity_poly.type
_entity_poly.pdbx_seq_one_letter_code
_entity_poly.pdbx_strand_id
1 'polypeptide(L)'
;MLNYISKCNNNFMQDKKFYHIPEFARIMDLSRIEVFRKVKSGEIPARKSGKSYQISRDFADQIEGVLTGKNKKILDDVIKVYKSDEIVDFGLKNRPVPVHRFTKKISTDQIDYVLEKIGNDAKYNPAILQNCLNTPFLRGQRRELYDPLEEKAAIMFYLLIKNRPFYQQNAEFSILILRCFLGLNARVLNTTSQRMQKLADWIAQSDSEFYSAVMSSCVIFFKNHFD
;
A
#
# COMPACT_ATOMS: atom_id res chain seq x y z
N MET A 1 6.67 -9.12 29.23
CA MET A 1 5.51 -9.89 28.70
C MET A 1 5.38 -9.85 27.17
N LEU A 2 6.41 -9.45 26.40
CA LEU A 2 6.35 -9.31 24.94
C LEU A 2 7.27 -10.26 24.16
N ASN A 3 7.89 -11.25 24.81
CA ASN A 3 8.86 -12.17 24.17
C ASN A 3 8.32 -13.59 23.89
N TYR A 4 7.02 -13.83 24.03
CA TYR A 4 6.45 -15.18 23.86
C TYR A 4 5.66 -15.42 22.56
N ILE A 5 5.48 -14.39 21.71
CA ILE A 5 4.72 -14.52 20.45
C ILE A 5 5.63 -14.67 19.22
N SER A 6 6.92 -14.34 19.30
CA SER A 6 7.79 -14.25 18.11
C SER A 6 8.56 -15.53 17.73
N LYS A 7 8.37 -16.67 18.42
CA LYS A 7 9.14 -17.91 18.15
C LYS A 7 8.35 -19.13 17.69
N CYS A 8 7.01 -19.03 17.59
CA CYS A 8 6.18 -20.13 17.08
C CYS A 8 5.38 -19.65 15.86
N ASN A 9 6.01 -19.54 14.68
CA ASN A 9 5.29 -19.61 13.38
C ASN A 9 6.15 -19.66 12.11
N ASN A 10 7.48 -19.59 12.17
CA ASN A 10 8.28 -19.49 10.94
C ASN A 10 8.63 -20.81 10.22
N ASN A 11 8.25 -21.99 10.74
CA ASN A 11 8.68 -23.28 10.15
C ASN A 11 7.57 -24.19 9.58
N PHE A 12 6.30 -23.74 9.52
CA PHE A 12 5.20 -24.55 8.91
C PHE A 12 4.61 -23.95 7.63
N MET A 13 5.19 -22.86 7.12
CA MET A 13 4.60 -22.12 6.01
C MET A 13 5.29 -22.33 4.65
N GLN A 14 6.36 -23.11 4.48
CA GLN A 14 7.14 -22.98 3.21
C GLN A 14 6.59 -23.72 1.97
N ASP A 15 5.61 -24.64 2.05
CA ASP A 15 5.24 -25.49 0.90
C ASP A 15 3.81 -25.34 0.33
N LYS A 16 2.96 -24.47 0.87
CA LYS A 16 1.56 -24.37 0.40
C LYS A 16 1.42 -23.46 -0.82
N LYS A 17 0.94 -24.02 -1.95
CA LYS A 17 0.59 -23.27 -3.18
C LYS A 17 -0.70 -22.44 -3.05
N PHE A 18 -1.62 -22.85 -2.17
CA PHE A 18 -2.93 -22.22 -2.01
C PHE A 18 -3.37 -22.18 -0.54
N TYR A 19 -4.21 -21.20 -0.22
CA TYR A 19 -4.92 -21.04 1.04
C TYR A 19 -6.42 -21.27 0.85
N HIS A 20 -7.05 -21.92 1.82
CA HIS A 20 -8.52 -21.93 1.92
C HIS A 20 -9.03 -20.67 2.61
N ILE A 21 -10.33 -20.37 2.44
CA ILE A 21 -10.99 -19.18 3.05
C ILE A 21 -10.63 -19.02 4.54
N PRO A 22 -10.66 -20.05 5.41
CA PRO A 22 -10.31 -19.88 6.82
C PRO A 22 -8.83 -19.55 7.09
N GLU A 23 -7.94 -19.96 6.20
CA GLU A 23 -6.50 -19.66 6.27
C GLU A 23 -6.26 -18.23 5.79
N PHE A 24 -6.80 -17.89 4.62
CA PHE A 24 -6.71 -16.55 4.05
C PHE A 24 -7.31 -15.50 4.99
N ALA A 25 -8.47 -15.79 5.60
CA ALA A 25 -9.10 -14.92 6.60
C ALA A 25 -8.19 -14.59 7.79
N ARG A 26 -7.40 -15.56 8.27
CA ARG A 26 -6.46 -15.35 9.37
C ARG A 26 -5.25 -14.51 8.95
N ILE A 27 -4.76 -14.71 7.74
CA ILE A 27 -3.62 -13.95 7.20
C ILE A 27 -4.01 -12.48 7.02
N MET A 28 -5.21 -12.24 6.47
CA MET A 28 -5.69 -10.91 6.12
C MET A 28 -6.40 -10.17 7.26
N ASP A 29 -6.52 -10.79 8.44
CA ASP A 29 -7.34 -10.30 9.56
C ASP A 29 -8.78 -9.93 9.12
N LEU A 30 -9.41 -10.81 8.33
CA LEU A 30 -10.77 -10.68 7.82
C LEU A 30 -11.69 -11.72 8.45
N SER A 31 -12.98 -11.44 8.49
CA SER A 31 -13.95 -12.50 8.79
C SER A 31 -14.02 -13.50 7.63
N ARG A 32 -14.25 -14.78 7.92
CA ARG A 32 -14.44 -15.80 6.87
C ARG A 32 -15.59 -15.45 5.92
N ILE A 33 -16.64 -14.83 6.45
CA ILE A 33 -17.82 -14.39 5.69
C ILE A 33 -17.44 -13.27 4.71
N GLU A 34 -16.63 -12.32 5.15
CA GLU A 34 -16.14 -11.23 4.32
C GLU A 34 -15.24 -11.77 3.19
N VAL A 35 -14.29 -12.65 3.51
CA VAL A 35 -13.48 -13.32 2.47
C VAL A 35 -14.37 -14.05 1.48
N PHE A 36 -15.37 -14.79 1.96
CA PHE A 36 -16.32 -15.47 1.08
C PHE A 36 -17.10 -14.50 0.17
N ARG A 37 -17.61 -13.38 0.71
CA ARG A 37 -18.29 -12.34 -0.06
C ARG A 37 -17.38 -11.73 -1.13
N LYS A 38 -16.14 -11.42 -0.77
CA LYS A 38 -15.12 -10.89 -1.68
C LYS A 38 -14.69 -11.90 -2.77
N VAL A 39 -14.67 -13.19 -2.44
CA VAL A 39 -14.51 -14.25 -3.45
C VAL A 39 -15.71 -14.31 -4.39
N LYS A 40 -16.93 -14.14 -3.87
CA LYS A 40 -18.16 -14.15 -4.67
C LYS A 40 -18.32 -12.93 -5.56
N SER A 41 -17.89 -11.75 -5.12
CA SER A 41 -17.88 -10.52 -5.92
C SER A 41 -16.74 -10.48 -6.94
N GLY A 42 -15.75 -11.38 -6.84
CA GLY A 42 -14.58 -11.41 -7.72
C GLY A 42 -13.41 -10.55 -7.24
N GLU A 43 -13.53 -9.87 -6.10
CA GLU A 43 -12.45 -9.09 -5.47
C GLU A 43 -11.23 -9.95 -5.07
N ILE A 44 -11.49 -11.19 -4.68
CA ILE A 44 -10.47 -12.18 -4.35
C ILE A 44 -10.52 -13.29 -5.40
N PRO A 45 -9.51 -13.40 -6.29
CA PRO A 45 -9.42 -14.48 -7.25
C PRO A 45 -9.24 -15.80 -6.51
N ALA A 46 -10.17 -16.72 -6.72
CA ALA A 46 -10.15 -18.03 -6.10
C ALA A 46 -10.64 -19.11 -7.07
N ARG A 47 -10.07 -20.30 -6.97
CA ARG A 47 -10.53 -21.49 -7.68
C ARG A 47 -11.47 -22.28 -6.78
N LYS A 48 -12.65 -22.65 -7.28
CA LYS A 48 -13.56 -23.56 -6.57
C LYS A 48 -12.97 -24.98 -6.58
N SER A 49 -12.89 -25.60 -5.42
CA SER A 49 -12.43 -26.98 -5.23
C SER A 49 -13.39 -27.71 -4.29
N GLY A 50 -14.28 -28.52 -4.85
CA GLY A 50 -15.39 -29.15 -4.14
C GLY A 50 -16.32 -28.13 -3.49
N LYS A 51 -16.50 -28.23 -2.16
CA LYS A 51 -17.29 -27.30 -1.33
C LYS A 51 -16.50 -26.07 -0.87
N SER A 52 -15.23 -25.94 -1.27
CA SER A 52 -14.32 -24.92 -0.79
C SER A 52 -13.79 -24.01 -1.92
N TYR A 53 -13.11 -22.94 -1.53
CA TYR A 53 -12.36 -22.07 -2.45
C TYR A 53 -10.88 -22.11 -2.08
N GLN A 54 -10.03 -22.08 -3.10
CA GLN A 54 -8.58 -22.03 -3.01
C GLN A 54 -8.10 -20.69 -3.57
N ILE A 55 -7.36 -19.94 -2.77
CA ILE A 55 -6.77 -18.63 -3.09
C ILE A 55 -5.26 -18.85 -3.22
N SER A 56 -4.63 -18.35 -4.27
CA SER A 56 -3.19 -18.57 -4.44
C SER A 56 -2.38 -17.85 -3.36
N ARG A 57 -1.30 -18.49 -2.88
CA ARG A 57 -0.34 -17.82 -2.00
C ARG A 57 0.22 -16.56 -2.63
N ASP A 58 0.58 -16.67 -3.91
CA ASP A 58 1.10 -15.58 -4.74
C ASP A 58 0.23 -14.31 -4.70
N PHE A 59 -1.09 -14.48 -4.56
CA PHE A 59 -2.03 -13.39 -4.42
C PHE A 59 -2.03 -12.79 -3.01
N ALA A 60 -2.01 -13.64 -1.97
CA ALA A 60 -1.88 -13.18 -0.58
C ALA A 60 -0.58 -12.39 -0.37
N ASP A 61 0.54 -12.92 -0.85
CA ASP A 61 1.86 -12.29 -0.77
C ASP A 61 1.88 -10.92 -1.46
N GLN A 62 1.23 -10.82 -2.63
CA GLN A 62 1.10 -9.53 -3.32
C GLN A 62 0.30 -8.51 -2.51
N ILE A 63 -0.77 -8.92 -1.83
CA ILE A 63 -1.59 -8.02 -1.03
C ILE A 63 -0.85 -7.57 0.22
N GLU A 64 -0.15 -8.47 0.90
CA GLU A 64 0.56 -8.17 2.15
C GLU A 64 1.86 -7.35 1.92
N GLY A 65 2.15 -6.96 0.67
CA GLY A 65 3.33 -6.18 0.35
C GLY A 65 4.62 -7.01 0.35
N VAL A 66 4.53 -8.33 0.23
CA VAL A 66 5.72 -9.18 0.10
C VAL A 66 6.44 -8.83 -1.21
N LEU A 67 7.78 -8.85 -1.17
CA LEU A 67 8.65 -8.51 -2.30
C LEU A 67 8.70 -9.63 -3.35
N THR A 68 7.56 -9.88 -4.00
CA THR A 68 7.43 -10.85 -5.11
C THR A 68 8.02 -10.31 -6.41
N GLY A 69 8.35 -11.19 -7.37
CA GLY A 69 8.82 -10.77 -8.70
C GLY A 69 7.82 -9.86 -9.44
N LYS A 70 6.51 -10.05 -9.23
CA LYS A 70 5.46 -9.18 -9.78
C LYS A 70 5.50 -7.78 -9.17
N ASN A 71 5.62 -7.69 -7.84
CA ASN A 71 5.72 -6.41 -7.16
C ASN A 71 7.03 -5.69 -7.52
N LYS A 72 8.18 -6.40 -7.59
CA LYS A 72 9.46 -5.84 -8.07
C LYS A 72 9.33 -5.19 -9.43
N LYS A 73 8.72 -5.87 -10.40
CA LYS A 73 8.50 -5.32 -11.75
C LYS A 73 7.70 -4.01 -11.71
N ILE A 74 6.64 -3.95 -10.90
CA ILE A 74 5.86 -2.72 -10.73
C ILE A 74 6.72 -1.60 -10.13
N LEU A 75 7.50 -1.90 -9.09
CA LEU A 75 8.38 -0.93 -8.45
C LEU A 75 9.49 -0.44 -9.40
N ASP A 76 10.09 -1.32 -10.20
CA ASP A 76 11.06 -0.96 -11.23
C ASP A 76 10.46 0.01 -12.27
N ASP A 77 9.20 -0.22 -12.68
CA ASP A 77 8.50 0.69 -13.59
C ASP A 77 8.24 2.05 -12.92
N VAL A 78 7.90 2.08 -11.63
CA VAL A 78 7.78 3.34 -10.86
C VAL A 78 9.11 4.08 -10.78
N ILE A 79 10.22 3.37 -10.54
CA ILE A 79 11.56 3.94 -10.42
C ILE A 79 12.02 4.58 -11.74
N LYS A 80 11.75 3.94 -12.88
CA LYS A 80 12.09 4.50 -14.21
C LYS A 80 11.45 5.86 -14.41
N VAL A 81 10.17 6.00 -14.10
CA VAL A 81 9.45 7.27 -14.23
C VAL A 81 9.96 8.30 -13.23
N TYR A 82 10.19 7.87 -11.98
CA TYR A 82 10.75 8.75 -10.95
C TYR A 82 12.07 9.40 -11.40
N LYS A 83 12.95 8.65 -12.08
CA LYS A 83 14.22 9.18 -12.60
C LYS A 83 14.09 10.06 -13.84
N SER A 84 12.95 10.02 -14.54
CA SER A 84 12.74 10.77 -15.79
C SER A 84 12.12 12.15 -15.61
N ASP A 85 11.62 12.50 -14.42
CA ASP A 85 10.83 13.71 -14.14
C ASP A 85 9.59 13.96 -15.02
N GLU A 86 9.26 13.01 -15.91
CA GLU A 86 8.10 13.06 -16.77
C GLU A 86 6.82 12.56 -16.05
N ILE A 87 5.66 13.12 -16.41
CA ILE A 87 4.36 12.52 -16.08
C ILE A 87 4.16 11.34 -17.04
N VAL A 88 4.71 10.18 -16.67
CA VAL A 88 4.58 8.97 -17.48
C VAL A 88 3.46 8.11 -16.88
N ASP A 89 2.42 7.89 -17.68
CA ASP A 89 1.49 6.79 -17.47
C ASP A 89 2.29 5.47 -17.50
N PHE A 90 2.30 4.70 -16.40
CA PHE A 90 3.05 3.44 -16.26
C PHE A 90 2.58 2.30 -17.19
N GLY A 91 1.92 2.62 -18.31
CA GLY A 91 1.16 1.67 -19.12
C GLY A 91 0.03 1.02 -18.32
N LEU A 92 -0.54 1.77 -17.37
CA LEU A 92 -1.63 1.30 -16.51
C LEU A 92 -3.01 1.65 -17.06
N LYS A 93 -3.13 2.67 -17.93
CA LYS A 93 -4.41 3.07 -18.56
C LYS A 93 -5.14 1.93 -19.30
N ASN A 94 -4.42 0.88 -19.69
CA ASN A 94 -4.98 -0.30 -20.36
C ASN A 94 -4.99 -1.58 -19.50
N ARG A 95 -4.56 -1.52 -18.22
CA ARG A 95 -4.75 -2.67 -17.32
C ARG A 95 -6.18 -2.60 -16.81
N PRO A 96 -7.02 -3.64 -17.01
CA PRO A 96 -8.36 -3.63 -16.46
C PRO A 96 -8.24 -3.45 -14.95
N VAL A 97 -8.68 -2.28 -14.48
CA VAL A 97 -8.84 -2.01 -13.05
C VAL A 97 -9.99 -2.92 -12.62
N PRO A 98 -9.76 -3.96 -11.82
CA PRO A 98 -10.85 -4.78 -11.33
C PRO A 98 -11.75 -3.84 -10.52
N VAL A 99 -13.02 -3.74 -10.91
CA VAL A 99 -14.00 -2.77 -10.39
C VAL A 99 -14.11 -2.83 -8.86
N HIS A 100 -13.67 -3.93 -8.26
CA HIS A 100 -13.47 -4.08 -6.83
C HIS A 100 -12.17 -4.88 -6.60
N ARG A 101 -11.06 -4.23 -6.22
CA ARG A 101 -9.80 -4.92 -5.90
C ARG A 101 -9.45 -4.69 -4.44
N PHE A 102 -9.05 -5.76 -3.75
CA PHE A 102 -8.43 -5.66 -2.44
C PHE A 102 -7.18 -4.76 -2.54
N THR A 103 -7.12 -3.67 -1.77
CA THR A 103 -5.98 -2.75 -1.78
C THR A 103 -4.73 -3.49 -1.30
N LYS A 104 -3.69 -3.50 -2.12
CA LYS A 104 -2.38 -4.04 -1.76
C LYS A 104 -1.65 -3.07 -0.85
N LYS A 105 -1.00 -3.61 0.17
CA LYS A 105 -0.08 -2.88 1.05
C LYS A 105 1.25 -2.61 0.34
N ILE A 106 1.96 -1.63 0.85
CA ILE A 106 3.39 -1.45 0.62
C ILE A 106 4.12 -1.76 1.92
N SER A 107 5.24 -2.49 1.85
CA SER A 107 6.04 -2.90 3.02
C SER A 107 7.37 -2.14 3.10
N THR A 108 8.03 -2.21 4.25
CA THR A 108 9.40 -1.67 4.43
C THR A 108 10.39 -2.36 3.50
N ASP A 109 10.30 -3.68 3.32
CA ASP A 109 11.17 -4.44 2.40
C ASP A 109 11.06 -3.94 0.94
N GLN A 110 9.86 -3.54 0.53
CA GLN A 110 9.64 -2.91 -0.78
C GLN A 110 10.24 -1.52 -0.87
N ILE A 111 10.21 -0.75 0.22
CA ILE A 111 10.85 0.57 0.28
C ILE A 111 12.36 0.42 0.24
N ASP A 112 12.94 -0.49 1.03
CA ASP A 112 14.37 -0.78 1.03
C ASP A 112 14.87 -1.17 -0.36
N TYR A 113 14.12 -2.06 -1.03
CA TYR A 113 14.39 -2.42 -2.42
C TYR A 113 14.37 -1.21 -3.37
N VAL A 114 13.39 -0.31 -3.21
CA VAL A 114 13.29 0.90 -4.04
C VAL A 114 14.48 1.84 -3.77
N LEU A 115 14.84 2.06 -2.51
CA LEU A 115 15.96 2.90 -2.09
C LEU A 115 17.29 2.39 -2.66
N GLU A 116 17.54 1.08 -2.55
CA GLU A 116 18.72 0.43 -3.14
C GLU A 116 18.78 0.68 -4.66
N LYS A 117 17.65 0.54 -5.37
CA LYS A 117 17.57 0.70 -6.84
C LYS A 117 17.75 2.13 -7.33
N ILE A 118 17.43 3.12 -6.50
CA ILE A 118 17.75 4.52 -6.80
C ILE A 118 19.17 4.89 -6.36
N GLY A 119 19.91 3.96 -5.73
CA GLY A 119 21.28 4.19 -5.26
C GLY A 119 21.34 5.10 -4.04
N ASN A 120 20.32 5.04 -3.17
CA ASN A 120 20.19 5.90 -2.00
C ASN A 120 20.24 5.07 -0.71
N ASP A 121 21.06 5.46 0.25
CA ASP A 121 21.27 4.79 1.54
C ASP A 121 20.41 5.40 2.67
N ALA A 122 19.25 5.94 2.31
CA ALA A 122 18.35 6.63 3.23
C ALA A 122 18.08 5.82 4.49
N LYS A 123 18.32 6.47 5.64
CA LYS A 123 18.03 5.92 6.95
C LYS A 123 16.71 6.48 7.47
N TYR A 124 15.93 5.61 8.09
CA TYR A 124 14.63 5.92 8.67
C TYR A 124 14.41 5.21 10.00
N ASN A 125 13.44 5.70 10.79
CA ASN A 125 12.95 5.00 11.97
C ASN A 125 11.94 3.91 11.55
N PRO A 126 12.24 2.61 11.72
CA PRO A 126 11.38 1.53 11.22
C PRO A 126 10.00 1.51 11.87
N ALA A 127 9.91 1.82 13.17
CA ALA A 127 8.64 1.82 13.88
C ALA A 127 7.70 2.92 13.37
N ILE A 128 8.25 4.11 13.11
CA ILE A 128 7.48 5.24 12.57
C ILE A 128 7.05 4.95 11.13
N LEU A 129 7.97 4.48 10.28
CA LEU A 129 7.64 4.17 8.89
C LEU A 129 6.56 3.09 8.82
N GLN A 130 6.73 1.98 9.54
CA GLN A 130 5.77 0.88 9.57
C GLN A 130 4.38 1.36 10.02
N ASN A 131 4.31 2.27 11.00
CA ASN A 131 3.04 2.86 11.43
C ASN A 131 2.38 3.68 10.31
N CYS A 132 3.15 4.47 9.56
CA CYS A 132 2.65 5.24 8.42
C CYS A 132 2.08 4.32 7.32
N LEU A 133 2.74 3.18 7.04
CA LEU A 133 2.30 2.23 6.01
C LEU A 133 1.08 1.40 6.44
N ASN A 134 0.95 1.09 7.72
CA ASN A 134 -0.12 0.25 8.25
C ASN A 134 -1.41 1.02 8.60
N THR A 135 -1.31 2.30 8.96
CA THR A 135 -2.48 3.13 9.34
C THR A 135 -3.62 3.12 8.30
N PRO A 136 -3.35 3.22 6.98
CA PRO A 136 -4.39 3.14 5.94
C PRO A 136 -5.23 1.85 5.94
N PHE A 137 -4.75 0.81 6.61
CA PHE A 137 -5.37 -0.51 6.69
C PHE A 137 -5.98 -0.80 8.06
N LEU A 138 -6.01 0.19 8.97
CA LEU A 138 -6.68 0.04 10.25
C LEU A 138 -8.18 -0.17 10.06
N ARG A 139 -8.74 -0.92 11.00
CA ARG A 139 -10.14 -1.32 10.99
C ARG A 139 -10.81 -0.93 12.30
N GLY A 140 -12.04 -0.45 12.20
CA GLY A 140 -12.92 -0.18 13.34
C GLY A 140 -14.31 -0.73 13.07
N GLN A 141 -14.97 -1.31 14.07
CA GLN A 141 -16.32 -1.89 13.93
C GLN A 141 -16.50 -2.80 12.69
N ARG A 142 -15.46 -3.58 12.34
CA ARG A 142 -15.42 -4.52 11.19
C ARG A 142 -15.43 -3.86 9.79
N ARG A 143 -15.23 -2.55 9.68
CA ARG A 143 -14.96 -1.84 8.42
C ARG A 143 -13.56 -1.25 8.42
N GLU A 144 -13.03 -1.01 7.25
CA GLU A 144 -11.80 -0.23 7.10
C GLU A 144 -12.10 1.22 7.54
N LEU A 145 -11.13 1.86 8.20
CA LEU A 145 -11.28 3.25 8.65
C LEU A 145 -11.05 4.26 7.51
N TYR A 146 -10.34 3.84 6.46
CA TYR A 146 -9.99 4.65 5.31
C TYR A 146 -10.34 3.86 4.05
N ASP A 147 -11.39 4.26 3.36
CA ASP A 147 -11.93 3.60 2.16
C ASP A 147 -12.80 4.63 1.41
N PRO A 148 -12.55 4.99 0.14
CA PRO A 148 -11.77 4.28 -0.89
C PRO A 148 -10.24 4.51 -0.85
N LEU A 149 -9.54 4.02 -1.89
CA LEU A 149 -8.07 4.10 -2.04
C LEU A 149 -7.52 5.53 -1.89
N GLU A 150 -8.29 6.54 -2.28
CA GLU A 150 -8.00 7.96 -2.13
C GLU A 150 -7.80 8.33 -0.66
N GLU A 151 -8.64 7.81 0.24
CA GLU A 151 -8.51 8.04 1.68
C GLU A 151 -7.28 7.34 2.24
N LYS A 152 -6.99 6.11 1.76
CA LYS A 152 -5.78 5.36 2.13
C LYS A 152 -4.51 6.09 1.71
N ALA A 153 -4.50 6.61 0.48
CA ALA A 153 -3.42 7.41 -0.06
C ALA A 153 -3.24 8.71 0.72
N ALA A 154 -4.36 9.39 1.04
CA ALA A 154 -4.37 10.63 1.81
C ALA A 154 -3.75 10.45 3.19
N ILE A 155 -4.20 9.45 3.96
CA ILE A 155 -3.69 9.27 5.32
C ILE A 155 -2.25 8.77 5.31
N MET A 156 -1.88 7.88 4.38
CA MET A 156 -0.49 7.44 4.24
C MET A 156 0.44 8.62 3.98
N PHE A 157 0.09 9.47 3.00
CA PHE A 157 0.91 10.61 2.63
C PHE A 157 0.98 11.65 3.76
N TYR A 158 -0.15 11.96 4.40
CA TYR A 158 -0.19 12.85 5.54
C TYR A 158 0.75 12.39 6.66
N LEU A 159 0.72 11.11 7.01
CA LEU A 159 1.56 10.56 8.08
C LEU A 159 3.04 10.52 7.71
N LEU A 160 3.38 10.16 6.48
CA LEU A 160 4.77 10.18 6.02
C LEU A 160 5.37 11.61 6.11
N ILE A 161 4.57 12.64 5.84
CA ILE A 161 4.99 14.03 5.98
C ILE A 161 5.05 14.49 7.44
N LYS A 162 4.00 14.24 8.23
CA LYS A 162 3.90 14.74 9.61
C LYS A 162 4.83 14.01 10.58
N ASN A 163 4.94 12.69 10.44
CA ASN A 163 5.74 11.88 11.36
C ASN A 163 7.21 11.80 10.96
N ARG A 164 7.56 12.24 9.73
CA ARG A 164 8.93 12.34 9.22
C ARG A 164 9.78 11.09 9.52
N PRO A 165 9.42 9.91 8.99
CA PRO A 165 10.13 8.66 9.32
C PRO A 165 11.59 8.66 8.86
N PHE A 166 11.95 9.42 7.82
CA PHE A 166 13.31 9.51 7.31
C PHE A 166 14.10 10.60 8.04
N TYR A 167 15.41 10.40 8.21
CA TYR A 167 16.23 11.46 8.82
C TYR A 167 16.38 12.69 7.93
N GLN A 168 16.27 12.52 6.60
CA GLN A 168 16.35 13.59 5.61
C GLN A 168 15.39 13.31 4.44
N GLN A 169 15.15 14.34 3.61
CA GLN A 169 14.40 14.21 2.34
C GLN A 169 13.00 13.60 2.51
N ASN A 170 12.33 13.87 3.65
CA ASN A 170 11.01 13.30 3.95
C ASN A 170 9.97 13.58 2.87
N ALA A 171 9.91 14.80 2.32
CA ALA A 171 8.98 15.12 1.24
C ALA A 171 9.22 14.25 -0.01
N GLU A 172 10.48 14.16 -0.45
CA GLU A 172 10.90 13.39 -1.62
C GLU A 172 10.54 11.91 -1.48
N PHE A 173 10.94 11.28 -0.36
CA PHE A 173 10.66 9.88 -0.11
C PHE A 173 9.17 9.60 0.13
N SER A 174 8.43 10.54 0.73
CA SER A 174 6.98 10.41 0.88
C SER A 174 6.28 10.35 -0.49
N ILE A 175 6.71 11.19 -1.44
CA ILE A 175 6.19 11.19 -2.81
C ILE A 175 6.53 9.88 -3.52
N LEU A 176 7.77 9.40 -3.39
CA LEU A 176 8.20 8.13 -3.98
C LEU A 176 7.43 6.93 -3.41
N ILE A 177 7.26 6.86 -2.09
CA ILE A 177 6.49 5.79 -1.42
C ILE A 177 5.03 5.84 -1.85
N LEU A 178 4.43 7.02 -1.91
CA LEU A 178 3.06 7.18 -2.40
C LEU A 178 2.91 6.68 -3.84
N ARG A 179 3.84 7.05 -4.74
CA ARG A 179 3.85 6.56 -6.13
C ARG A 179 3.99 5.03 -6.19
N CYS A 180 4.84 4.44 -5.36
CA CYS A 180 4.98 2.98 -5.26
C CYS A 180 3.69 2.32 -4.78
N PHE A 181 3.07 2.85 -3.72
CA PHE A 181 1.80 2.36 -3.18
C PHE A 181 0.69 2.39 -4.25
N LEU A 182 0.57 3.49 -4.99
CA LEU A 182 -0.42 3.61 -6.07
C LEU A 182 -0.11 2.66 -7.23
N GLY A 183 1.16 2.55 -7.64
CA GLY A 183 1.59 1.62 -8.69
C GLY A 183 1.25 0.16 -8.36
N LEU A 184 1.47 -0.29 -7.11
CA LEU A 184 1.07 -1.62 -6.63
C LEU A 184 -0.44 -1.86 -6.74
N ASN A 185 -1.22 -0.79 -6.58
CA ASN A 185 -2.67 -0.75 -6.69
C ASN A 185 -3.20 -0.40 -8.08
N ALA A 186 -2.34 -0.37 -9.10
CA ALA A 186 -2.70 -0.02 -10.47
C ALA A 186 -3.38 1.36 -10.58
N ARG A 187 -2.78 2.37 -9.93
CA ARG A 187 -3.13 3.78 -10.03
C ARG A 187 -1.89 4.64 -10.25
N VAL A 188 -2.10 5.78 -10.90
CA VAL A 188 -1.09 6.81 -11.19
C VAL A 188 -1.58 8.16 -10.71
N LEU A 189 -0.63 9.00 -10.30
CA LEU A 189 -0.88 10.41 -10.04
C LEU A 189 -0.63 11.23 -11.30
N ASN A 190 -1.68 11.80 -11.87
CA ASN A 190 -1.63 12.74 -12.99
C ASN A 190 -1.23 14.15 -12.51
N THR A 191 -0.08 14.26 -11.83
CA THR A 191 0.46 15.52 -11.31
C THR A 191 1.99 15.54 -11.32
N THR A 192 2.56 16.75 -11.45
CA THR A 192 4.00 16.97 -11.45
C THR A 192 4.61 16.75 -10.05
N SER A 193 5.91 16.42 -10.02
CA SER A 193 6.69 16.33 -8.78
C SER A 193 6.67 17.65 -8.00
N GLN A 194 6.76 18.80 -8.68
CA GLN A 194 6.69 20.12 -8.04
C GLN A 194 5.36 20.38 -7.33
N ARG A 195 4.23 20.00 -7.93
CA ARG A 195 2.91 20.17 -7.30
C ARG A 195 2.76 19.25 -6.08
N MET A 196 3.33 18.05 -6.14
CA MET A 196 3.39 17.14 -5.00
C MET A 196 4.28 17.67 -3.87
N GLN A 197 5.42 18.29 -4.18
CA GLN A 197 6.28 18.95 -3.19
C GLN A 197 5.55 20.12 -2.51
N LYS A 198 4.85 20.97 -3.28
CA LYS A 198 4.01 22.04 -2.71
C LYS A 198 2.93 21.51 -1.77
N LEU A 199 2.29 20.39 -2.12
CA LEU A 199 1.31 19.73 -1.24
C LEU A 199 1.99 19.20 0.04
N ALA A 200 3.16 18.57 -0.08
CA ALA A 200 3.94 18.10 1.05
C ALA A 200 4.33 19.25 2.01
N ASP A 201 4.80 20.37 1.46
CA ASP A 201 5.17 21.55 2.25
C ASP A 201 3.96 22.15 2.97
N TRP A 202 2.82 22.25 2.28
CA TRP A 202 1.57 22.72 2.87
C TRP A 202 1.10 21.81 4.01
N ILE A 203 1.14 20.48 3.82
CA ILE A 203 0.84 19.52 4.89
C ILE A 203 1.82 19.70 6.04
N ALA A 204 3.12 19.82 5.78
CA ALA A 204 4.13 19.98 6.83
C ALA A 204 3.84 21.22 7.69
N GLN A 205 3.50 22.35 7.07
CA GLN A 205 3.22 23.62 7.72
C GLN A 205 1.85 23.70 8.40
N SER A 206 0.89 22.85 8.03
CA SER A 206 -0.46 22.87 8.61
C SER A 206 -0.48 22.65 10.13
N ASP A 207 -1.40 23.28 10.85
CA ASP A 207 -1.62 22.95 12.26
C ASP A 207 -2.37 21.62 12.39
N SER A 208 -2.02 20.84 13.42
CA SER A 208 -2.75 19.66 13.86
C SER A 208 -4.22 19.92 14.19
N GLU A 209 -4.58 21.12 14.65
CA GLU A 209 -5.96 21.51 14.89
C GLU A 209 -6.82 21.43 13.61
N PHE A 210 -6.21 21.69 12.45
CA PHE A 210 -6.89 21.62 11.14
C PHE A 210 -6.80 20.25 10.47
N TYR A 211 -6.45 19.19 11.20
CA TYR A 211 -6.31 17.83 10.67
C TYR A 211 -7.46 17.40 9.75
N SER A 212 -8.71 17.61 10.18
CA SER A 212 -9.88 17.20 9.39
C SER A 212 -9.97 17.93 8.04
N ALA A 213 -9.67 19.23 8.01
CA ALA A 213 -9.68 20.02 6.79
C ALA A 213 -8.52 19.66 5.86
N VAL A 214 -7.32 19.45 6.43
CA VAL A 214 -6.13 19.01 5.69
C VAL A 214 -6.39 17.65 5.03
N MET A 215 -6.90 16.69 5.81
CA MET A 215 -7.23 15.36 5.31
C MET A 215 -8.27 15.39 4.21
N SER A 216 -9.36 16.15 4.40
CA SER A 216 -10.40 16.31 3.38
C SER A 216 -9.83 16.89 2.08
N SER A 217 -8.93 17.87 2.19
CA SER A 217 -8.26 18.49 1.04
C SER A 217 -7.35 17.50 0.31
N CYS A 218 -6.59 16.67 1.04
CA CYS A 218 -5.77 15.61 0.47
C CYS A 218 -6.61 14.58 -0.29
N VAL A 219 -7.75 14.15 0.27
CA VAL A 219 -8.66 13.21 -0.40
C VAL A 219 -9.21 13.81 -1.71
N ILE A 220 -9.66 15.06 -1.68
CA ILE A 220 -10.13 15.76 -2.88
C ILE A 220 -9.00 15.90 -3.90
N PHE A 221 -7.79 16.24 -3.46
CA PHE A 221 -6.63 16.32 -4.33
C PHE A 221 -6.38 14.99 -5.05
N PHE A 222 -6.32 13.88 -4.32
CA PHE A 222 -6.06 12.56 -4.91
C PHE A 222 -7.19 12.12 -5.84
N LYS A 223 -8.45 12.32 -5.45
CA LYS A 223 -9.62 12.03 -6.29
C LYS A 223 -9.56 12.75 -7.65
N ASN A 224 -9.06 13.99 -7.67
CA ASN A 224 -8.98 14.80 -8.89
C ASN A 224 -7.74 14.50 -9.76
N HIS A 225 -6.75 13.75 -9.25
CA HIS A 225 -5.50 13.46 -9.95
C HIS A 225 -5.24 11.97 -10.15
N PHE A 226 -6.13 11.08 -9.71
CA PHE A 226 -6.07 9.68 -10.11
C PHE A 226 -6.48 9.52 -11.59
N ASP A 227 -5.88 8.53 -12.25
CA ASP A 227 -6.19 8.12 -13.62
C ASP A 227 -7.42 7.20 -13.72
#